data_AF-A0A5E4CDI7-F1
#
_entry.id   AF-A0A5E4CDI7-F1
#
_cell.length_a   1.000
_cell.length_b   1.000
_cell.length_c   1.000
_cell.angle_alpha   90.00
_cell.angle_beta   90.00
_cell.angle_gamma   90.00
#
_symmetry.space_group_name_H-M   'P 1'
#
loop_
_entity.id
_entity.type
_entity.pdbx_description
1 polymer ?
#
loop_
_entity_poly.entity_id
_entity_poly.type
_entity_poly.pdbx_seq_one_letter_code
_entity_poly.pdbx_strand_id
1 'polypeptide(L)'
;MTKGVGWWKYEFCYGKHVHQYHEDKDSGKTSVVVGTWNQEEHIEWAKKNTARAYHLQDDGTQTVRMVSHFYGNGDICDITDKPRQVTVKLKCKESDSPHAVTVYMLEPHSCQYILGVESPVICKILDTADENGLLSLPN
;
A
#
# COMPACT_ATOMS: atom_id res chain seq x y z
N MET A 1 -9.86 -2.39 -1.76
CA MET A 1 -9.74 -3.15 -3.03
C MET A 1 -9.33 -4.58 -2.70
N THR A 2 -9.94 -5.59 -3.32
CA THR A 2 -9.63 -7.02 -3.08
C THR A 2 -9.12 -7.70 -4.35
N LYS A 3 -7.88 -8.22 -4.32
CA LYS A 3 -7.31 -9.07 -5.38
C LYS A 3 -6.48 -10.16 -4.70
N GLY A 4 -6.59 -11.41 -5.15
CA GLY A 4 -5.81 -12.53 -4.61
C GLY A 4 -4.90 -13.13 -5.68
N VAL A 5 -3.69 -13.53 -5.29
CA VAL A 5 -2.77 -14.33 -6.09
C VAL A 5 -2.40 -15.52 -5.20
N GLY A 6 -2.83 -16.74 -5.54
CA GLY A 6 -2.70 -17.93 -4.67
C GLY A 6 -3.79 -18.05 -3.60
N TRP A 7 -3.52 -18.84 -2.54
CA TRP A 7 -4.43 -19.16 -1.41
C TRP A 7 -4.91 -17.93 -0.61
N TRP A 8 -4.19 -16.80 -0.70
CA TRP A 8 -4.46 -15.59 0.08
C TRP A 8 -5.10 -14.45 -0.73
N LYS A 9 -6.08 -13.79 -0.12
CA LYS A 9 -6.72 -12.55 -0.57
C LYS A 9 -6.22 -11.39 0.29
N TYR A 10 -6.18 -10.19 -0.31
CA TYR A 10 -5.74 -8.98 0.37
C TYR A 10 -6.86 -7.94 0.35
N GLU A 11 -7.06 -7.25 1.46
CA GLU A 11 -7.92 -6.08 1.56
C GLU A 11 -7.07 -4.88 1.98
N PHE A 12 -7.15 -3.82 1.20
CA PHE A 12 -6.56 -2.53 1.54
C PHE A 12 -7.65 -1.47 1.69
N CYS A 13 -7.67 -0.84 2.85
CA CYS A 13 -8.48 0.34 3.17
C CYS A 13 -7.54 1.52 3.45
N TYR A 14 -7.53 2.48 2.52
CA TYR A 14 -6.66 3.66 2.60
C TYR A 14 -6.90 4.45 3.90
N GLY A 15 -5.82 4.78 4.60
CA GLY A 15 -5.86 5.52 5.86
C GLY A 15 -6.40 4.72 7.05
N LYS A 16 -6.60 3.40 6.91
CA LYS A 16 -7.11 2.54 7.98
C LYS A 16 -6.23 1.32 8.20
N HIS A 17 -6.28 0.33 7.30
CA HIS A 17 -5.63 -0.96 7.53
C HIS A 17 -5.37 -1.74 6.24
N VAL A 18 -4.48 -2.71 6.36
CA VAL A 18 -4.23 -3.76 5.37
C VAL A 18 -4.50 -5.10 6.04
N HIS A 19 -5.42 -5.87 5.49
CA HIS A 19 -5.73 -7.22 5.93
C HIS A 19 -5.31 -8.23 4.87
N GLN A 20 -4.85 -9.39 5.34
CA GLN A 20 -4.72 -10.60 4.54
C GLN A 20 -5.74 -11.61 5.07
N TYR A 21 -6.44 -12.28 4.17
CA TYR A 21 -7.40 -13.31 4.58
C TYR A 21 -7.42 -14.47 3.58
N HIS A 22 -7.69 -15.66 4.09
CA HIS A 22 -8.03 -16.82 3.27
C HIS A 22 -9.40 -17.35 3.70
N GLU A 23 -10.13 -17.90 2.75
CA GLU A 23 -11.42 -18.53 2.98
C GLU A 23 -11.29 -19.96 2.48
N ASP A 24 -11.39 -20.90 3.41
CA ASP A 24 -11.44 -22.32 3.13
C ASP A 24 -12.85 -22.84 3.45
N LYS A 25 -13.34 -23.81 2.68
CA LYS A 25 -14.72 -24.30 2.81
C LYS A 25 -14.95 -25.06 4.11
N ASP A 26 -13.91 -25.69 4.65
CA ASP A 26 -14.01 -26.59 5.80
C ASP A 26 -13.57 -25.89 7.10
N SER A 27 -12.58 -25.00 7.03
CA SER A 27 -12.00 -24.31 8.20
C SER A 27 -12.47 -22.85 8.39
N GLY A 28 -13.23 -22.30 7.44
CA GLY A 28 -13.78 -20.96 7.51
C GLY A 28 -12.81 -19.85 7.07
N LYS A 29 -13.01 -18.64 7.58
CA LYS A 29 -12.22 -17.45 7.21
C LYS A 29 -11.14 -17.18 8.24
N THR A 30 -9.88 -17.24 7.83
CA THR A 30 -8.75 -16.73 8.62
C THR A 30 -8.40 -15.34 8.15
N SER A 31 -8.26 -14.40 9.07
CA SER A 31 -7.90 -13.01 8.77
C SER A 31 -6.73 -12.59 9.66
N VAL A 32 -5.75 -11.90 9.06
CA VAL A 32 -4.57 -11.37 9.72
C VAL A 32 -4.45 -9.89 9.40
N VAL A 33 -4.23 -9.07 10.43
CA VAL A 33 -3.90 -7.65 10.27
C VAL A 33 -2.44 -7.54 9.90
N VAL A 34 -2.17 -7.06 8.69
CA VAL A 34 -0.81 -6.89 8.15
C VAL A 34 -0.22 -5.57 8.60
N GLY A 35 -1.06 -4.54 8.72
CA GLY A 35 -0.69 -3.25 9.27
C GLY A 35 -1.89 -2.31 9.37
N THR A 36 -1.77 -1.35 10.28
CA THR A 36 -2.73 -0.31 10.62
C THR A 36 -2.10 1.05 10.36
N TRP A 37 -2.91 2.00 9.90
CA TRP A 37 -2.48 3.35 9.65
C TRP A 37 -2.26 4.11 10.96
N ASN A 38 -1.09 4.72 11.10
CA ASN A 38 -0.83 5.75 12.09
C ASN A 38 -0.02 6.87 11.42
N GLN A 39 -0.55 8.09 11.47
CA GLN A 39 0.04 9.22 10.76
C GLN A 39 1.40 9.63 11.36
N GLU A 40 1.55 9.63 12.69
CA GLU A 40 2.82 9.99 13.33
C GLU A 40 3.94 8.99 12.98
N GLU A 41 3.66 7.69 13.07
CA GLU A 41 4.59 6.62 12.69
C GLU A 41 4.99 6.71 11.22
N HIS A 42 4.02 7.00 10.35
CA HIS A 42 4.30 7.19 8.94
C HIS A 42 5.22 8.39 8.68
N ILE A 43 4.99 9.53 9.34
CA ILE A 43 5.86 10.71 9.21
C ILE A 43 7.29 10.39 9.69
N GLU A 44 7.44 9.69 10.81
CA GLU A 44 8.76 9.27 11.29
C GLU A 44 9.46 8.29 10.34
N TRP A 45 8.69 7.40 9.71
CA TRP A 45 9.18 6.52 8.66
C TRP A 45 9.60 7.32 7.42
N ALA A 46 8.80 8.30 6.98
CA ALA A 46 9.03 9.11 5.80
C ALA A 46 10.28 10.00 5.92
N LYS A 47 10.66 10.44 7.12
CA LYS A 47 11.93 11.14 7.36
C LYS A 47 13.16 10.31 7.00
N LYS A 48 13.05 8.98 7.04
CA LYS A 48 14.16 8.03 6.83
C LYS A 48 14.06 7.28 5.50
N ASN A 49 12.97 7.46 4.76
CA ASN A 49 12.66 6.68 3.56
C ASN A 49 12.10 7.58 2.45
N THR A 50 12.24 7.18 1.20
CA THR A 50 11.66 7.90 0.07
C THR A 50 10.14 7.67 0.01
N ALA A 51 9.35 8.60 0.56
CA ALA A 51 7.89 8.51 0.56
C ALA A 51 7.24 8.91 -0.78
N ARG A 52 7.96 9.65 -1.64
CA ARG A 52 7.51 10.04 -2.99
C ARG A 52 8.57 9.73 -4.04
N ALA A 53 8.14 9.20 -5.18
CA ALA A 53 8.99 9.04 -6.35
C ALA A 53 8.45 9.87 -7.53
N TYR A 54 9.36 10.60 -8.16
CA TYR A 54 9.08 11.47 -9.30
C TYR A 54 9.44 10.79 -10.61
N HIS A 55 8.75 11.20 -11.67
CA HIS A 55 9.12 10.93 -13.05
C HIS A 55 9.47 12.26 -13.72
N LEU A 56 10.65 12.32 -14.36
CA LEU A 56 11.03 13.43 -15.22
C LEU A 56 10.37 13.22 -16.58
N GLN A 57 9.54 14.17 -16.99
CA GLN A 57 8.97 14.20 -18.33
C GLN A 57 9.97 14.81 -19.33
N ASP A 58 9.74 14.58 -20.62
CA ASP A 58 10.62 15.03 -21.71
C ASP A 58 10.69 16.56 -21.81
N ASP A 59 9.68 17.27 -21.30
CA ASP A 59 9.63 18.74 -21.21
C ASP A 59 10.35 19.32 -19.97
N GLY A 60 10.96 18.45 -19.15
CA GLY A 60 11.66 18.82 -17.92
C GLY A 60 10.76 18.97 -16.69
N THR A 61 9.44 18.76 -16.81
CA THR A 61 8.53 18.79 -15.66
C THR A 61 8.67 17.53 -14.81
N GLN A 62 8.56 17.67 -13.48
CA GLN A 62 8.53 16.54 -12.55
C GLN A 62 7.10 16.31 -12.06
N THR A 63 6.61 15.09 -12.24
CA THR A 63 5.31 14.65 -11.69
C THR A 63 5.50 13.49 -10.73
N VAL A 64 4.71 13.50 -9.64
CA VAL A 64 4.72 12.40 -8.66
C VAL A 64 4.05 11.20 -9.32
N ARG A 65 4.78 10.09 -9.47
CA ARG A 65 4.26 8.87 -10.13
C ARG A 65 4.00 7.75 -9.14
N MET A 66 4.51 7.88 -7.92
CA MET A 66 4.28 6.94 -6.83
C MET A 66 4.43 7.61 -5.47
N VAL A 67 3.57 7.23 -4.54
CA VAL A 67 3.76 7.46 -3.09
C VAL A 67 3.86 6.14 -2.34
N SER A 68 4.60 6.17 -1.23
CA SER A 68 4.75 5.04 -0.31
C SER A 68 4.24 5.43 1.07
N HIS A 69 3.32 4.63 1.60
CA HIS A 69 2.75 4.79 2.94
C HIS A 69 3.13 3.63 3.83
N PHE A 70 3.50 3.94 5.07
CA PHE A 70 3.85 2.94 6.07
C PHE A 70 2.65 2.64 6.95
N TYR A 71 2.37 1.34 7.12
CA TYR A 71 1.34 0.82 8.02
C TYR A 71 2.04 -0.15 8.98
N GLY A 72 2.08 0.23 10.26
CA GLY A 72 2.69 -0.55 11.34
C GLY A 72 1.66 -1.31 12.17
N ASN A 73 2.05 -1.83 13.33
CA ASN A 73 1.12 -2.37 14.33
C ASN A 73 0.14 -3.43 13.80
N GLY A 74 0.62 -4.34 12.94
CA GLY A 74 -0.12 -5.54 12.56
C GLY A 74 -0.06 -6.61 13.65
N ASP A 75 -0.70 -7.75 13.39
CA ASP A 75 -0.71 -8.90 14.29
C ASP A 75 0.71 -9.41 14.53
N ILE A 76 0.96 -9.94 15.74
CA ILE A 76 2.26 -10.46 16.13
C ILE A 76 2.68 -11.64 15.23
N CYS A 77 3.85 -11.49 14.63
CA CYS A 77 4.49 -12.51 13.81
C CYS A 77 4.96 -13.67 14.69
N ASP A 78 4.50 -14.88 14.39
CA ASP A 78 4.90 -16.13 15.04
C ASP A 78 6.40 -16.45 14.87
N ILE A 79 7.01 -16.00 13.77
CA ILE A 79 8.42 -16.25 13.46
C ILE A 79 9.35 -15.26 14.16
N THR A 80 9.00 -13.98 14.15
CA THR A 80 9.89 -12.89 14.60
C THR A 80 9.51 -12.31 15.96
N ASP A 81 8.34 -12.69 16.48
CA ASP A 81 7.72 -12.16 17.70
C ASP A 81 7.56 -10.62 17.69
N LYS A 82 7.45 -10.04 16.49
CA LYS A 82 7.26 -8.60 16.27
C LYS A 82 5.95 -8.34 15.52
N PRO A 83 5.33 -7.16 15.69
CA PRO A 83 4.19 -6.76 14.87
C PRO A 83 4.51 -6.82 13.38
N ARG A 84 3.59 -7.37 12.59
CA ARG A 84 3.65 -7.29 11.13
C ARG A 84 3.60 -5.82 10.68
N GLN A 85 4.24 -5.53 9.55
CA GLN A 85 4.25 -4.19 8.96
C GLN A 85 4.22 -4.25 7.45
N VAL A 86 3.63 -3.23 6.81
CA VAL A 86 3.52 -3.14 5.36
C VAL A 86 3.79 -1.75 4.83
N THR A 87 4.55 -1.68 3.74
CA THR A 87 4.68 -0.47 2.93
C THR A 87 3.74 -0.55 1.75
N VAL A 88 2.73 0.32 1.72
CA VAL A 88 1.77 0.43 0.62
C VAL A 88 2.32 1.39 -0.43
N LYS A 89 2.54 0.90 -1.66
CA LYS A 89 2.98 1.70 -2.81
C LYS A 89 1.80 1.96 -3.74
N LEU A 90 1.33 3.20 -3.76
CA LEU A 90 0.31 3.68 -4.69
C LEU A 90 1.01 4.20 -5.95
N LYS A 91 0.76 3.57 -7.10
CA LYS A 91 1.41 3.89 -8.38
C LYS A 91 0.41 4.31 -9.43
N CYS A 92 0.71 5.39 -10.13
CA CYS A 92 0.00 5.74 -11.35
C CYS A 92 0.33 4.73 -12.44
N LYS A 93 -0.71 4.18 -13.08
CA LYS A 93 -0.60 3.31 -14.24
C LYS A 93 -1.68 3.64 -15.23
N GLU A 94 -1.28 4.19 -16.37
CA GLU A 94 -2.17 4.49 -17.48
C GLU A 94 -2.84 3.22 -18.01
N SER A 95 -4.13 3.34 -18.35
CA SER A 95 -4.92 2.26 -18.94
C SER A 95 -6.16 2.84 -19.62
N ASP A 96 -6.60 2.21 -20.71
CA ASP A 96 -7.84 2.57 -21.41
C ASP A 96 -9.09 2.35 -20.53
N SER A 97 -9.00 1.52 -19.49
CA SER A 97 -10.08 1.30 -18.52
C SER A 97 -9.82 2.12 -17.25
N PRO A 98 -10.66 3.13 -16.93
CA PRO A 98 -10.47 3.96 -15.73
C PRO A 98 -10.63 3.18 -14.42
N HIS A 99 -11.24 2.00 -14.47
CA HIS A 99 -11.45 1.11 -13.32
C HIS A 99 -10.42 -0.02 -13.25
N ALA A 100 -9.40 -0.04 -14.13
CA ALA A 100 -8.33 -1.01 -14.06
C ALA A 100 -7.55 -0.86 -12.73
N VAL A 101 -7.43 -1.97 -12.00
CA VAL A 101 -6.66 -2.03 -10.76
C VAL A 101 -5.75 -3.26 -10.77
N THR A 102 -4.47 -3.02 -10.54
CA THR A 102 -3.48 -4.06 -10.27
C THR A 102 -3.09 -4.00 -8.79
N VAL A 103 -3.27 -5.10 -8.07
CA VAL A 103 -2.81 -5.24 -6.69
C VAL A 103 -1.89 -6.45 -6.59
N TYR A 104 -0.79 -6.31 -5.87
CA TYR A 104 0.14 -7.40 -5.54
C TYR A 104 0.72 -7.20 -4.15
N MET A 105 1.10 -8.31 -3.51
CA MET A 105 1.79 -8.32 -2.23
C MET A 105 3.12 -9.05 -2.38
N LEU A 106 4.18 -8.48 -1.80
CA LEU A 106 5.50 -9.09 -1.71
C LEU A 106 5.92 -9.16 -0.25
N GLU A 107 6.61 -10.23 0.15
CA GLU A 107 7.19 -10.40 1.48
C GLU A 107 8.73 -10.51 1.34
N PRO A 108 9.45 -9.38 1.18
CA PRO A 108 10.90 -9.40 1.04
C PRO A 108 11.63 -9.92 2.28
N HIS A 109 11.02 -9.75 3.46
CA HIS A 109 11.50 -10.29 4.73
C HIS A 109 10.30 -10.83 5.52
N SER A 110 10.52 -11.83 6.37
CA SER A 110 9.46 -12.43 7.18
C SER A 110 8.66 -11.37 7.95
N CYS A 111 7.34 -11.35 7.75
CA CYS A 111 6.39 -10.42 8.36
C CYS A 111 6.59 -8.94 8.02
N GLN A 112 7.36 -8.64 6.97
CA GLN A 112 7.50 -7.31 6.39
C GLN A 112 7.05 -7.34 4.94
N TYR A 113 6.02 -6.54 4.63
CA TYR A 113 5.32 -6.66 3.36
C TYR A 113 5.44 -5.39 2.51
N ILE A 114 5.30 -5.55 1.20
CA ILE A 114 5.12 -4.46 0.24
C ILE A 114 3.83 -4.73 -0.52
N LEU A 115 2.83 -3.87 -0.33
CA LEU A 115 1.58 -3.90 -1.08
C LEU A 115 1.66 -2.90 -2.23
N GLY A 116 1.71 -3.38 -3.47
CA GLY A 116 1.61 -2.52 -4.64
C GLY A 116 0.16 -2.38 -5.10
N VAL A 117 -0.28 -1.14 -5.32
CA VAL A 117 -1.59 -0.81 -5.90
C VAL A 117 -1.37 0.13 -7.09
N GLU A 118 -1.75 -0.31 -8.27
CA GLU A 118 -1.58 0.43 -9.52
C GLU A 118 -2.93 0.65 -10.19
N SER A 119 -3.26 1.90 -10.52
CA SER A 119 -4.52 2.24 -11.18
C SER A 119 -4.46 3.62 -11.85
N PRO A 120 -5.22 3.87 -12.93
CA PRO A 120 -5.32 5.19 -13.54
C PRO A 120 -5.89 6.25 -12.59
N VAL A 121 -6.78 5.86 -11.65
CA VAL A 121 -7.35 6.82 -10.69
C VAL A 121 -6.30 7.39 -9.73
N ILE A 122 -5.22 6.63 -9.48
CA ILE A 122 -4.12 7.08 -8.63
C ILE A 122 -3.40 8.27 -9.29
N CYS A 123 -3.27 8.29 -10.62
CA CYS A 123 -2.62 9.38 -11.35
C CYS A 123 -3.21 10.76 -11.00
N LYS A 124 -4.53 10.84 -10.80
CA LYS A 124 -5.24 12.10 -10.51
C LYS A 124 -5.04 12.62 -9.09
N ILE A 125 -4.67 11.75 -8.15
CA ILE A 125 -4.53 12.12 -6.73
C ILE A 125 -3.06 12.30 -6.32
N LEU A 126 -2.10 11.75 -7.07
CA LEU A 126 -0.68 11.86 -6.74
C LEU A 126 -0.17 13.30 -6.77
N ASP A 127 -0.77 14.18 -7.57
CA ASP A 127 -0.41 15.60 -7.59
C ASP A 127 -0.71 16.32 -6.26
N THR A 128 -1.58 15.75 -5.42
CA THR A 128 -1.89 16.27 -4.09
C THR A 128 -0.92 15.82 -3.00
N ALA A 129 0.05 14.97 -3.35
CA ALA A 129 0.98 14.40 -2.38
C ALA A 129 1.89 15.48 -1.77
N ASP A 130 2.01 15.53 -0.44
CA ASP A 130 2.98 16.38 0.27
C ASP A 130 4.37 15.71 0.35
N GLU A 131 5.36 16.36 0.97
CA GLU A 131 6.73 15.81 1.13
C GLU A 131 6.82 14.44 1.82
N ASN A 132 5.85 14.11 2.66
CA ASN A 132 5.76 12.82 3.34
C ASN A 132 4.95 11.81 2.51
N GLY A 133 4.48 12.16 1.32
CA GLY A 133 3.66 11.32 0.46
C GLY A 133 2.20 11.25 0.87
N LEU A 134 1.75 12.06 1.84
CA LEU A 134 0.34 12.12 2.26
C LEU A 134 -0.51 12.72 1.14
N LEU A 135 -1.63 12.08 0.81
CA LEU A 135 -2.54 12.53 -0.25
C LEU A 135 -3.71 13.28 0.37
N SER A 136 -4.13 14.36 -0.29
CA SER A 136 -5.36 15.07 0.06
C SER A 136 -6.50 14.49 -0.78
N LEU A 137 -7.23 13.51 -0.23
CA LEU A 137 -8.39 12.94 -0.92
C LEU A 137 -9.57 13.92 -0.83
N PRO A 138 -10.26 14.24 -1.93
CA PRO A 138 -11.51 15.00 -1.87
C PRO A 138 -12.57 14.19 -1.11
N ASN A 139 -13.27 14.86 -0.19
CA ASN A 139 -14.39 14.32 0.59
C ASN A 139 -15.58 13.92 -0.28
#